data_AF-A0A8C2GEP7-F1
#
_entry.id   AF-A0A8C2GEP7-F1
#
_cell.length_a   1.000
_cell.length_b   1.000
_cell.length_c   1.000
_cell.angle_alpha   90.00
_cell.angle_beta   90.00
_cell.angle_gamma   90.00
#
_symmetry.space_group_name_H-M   'P 1'
#
loop_
_entity.id
_entity.type
_entity.pdbx_description
1 polymer ?
#
loop_
_entity_poly.entity_id
_entity_poly.type
_entity_poly.pdbx_seq_one_letter_code
_entity_poly.pdbx_strand_id
1 'polypeptide(L)'
;MPTHASTHIIPDELDRMNGKRLHVSSSRICVDPAAAVDFEYLNMSEPRVKRIKTCLPLCKTHISSAGSLAKQNFPTVVEESLCGVSTLLMEVSYRLEALARIFEQSDLALPRVAAYFHQESVKELERAEAMLQHLTQRGGKYCSKNIQRPGTEEVCAVLPALEIMLNQWKEEMSVMVELNQLAHEYGDPHTASVIKSQFIQPLVPKVKLICDLLTSARRVGCTGDSTGGFGEYLIDRLQETLTIT
;
A
#
# COMPACT_ATOMS: atom_id res chain seq x y z
N MET A 1 28.02 -56.63 -18.44
CA MET A 1 27.31 -57.06 -19.67
C MET A 1 26.47 -55.90 -20.17
N PRO A 2 26.91 -55.21 -21.24
CA PRO A 2 26.12 -54.24 -21.98
C PRO A 2 25.64 -54.82 -23.31
N THR A 3 24.53 -54.31 -23.85
CA THR A 3 24.12 -54.47 -25.25
C THR A 3 23.74 -53.07 -25.74
N HIS A 4 24.69 -52.34 -26.38
CA HIS A 4 24.83 -52.10 -27.82
C HIS A 4 23.60 -51.41 -28.45
N ALA A 5 23.66 -50.10 -28.78
CA ALA A 5 24.20 -49.47 -30.01
C ALA A 5 23.16 -49.55 -31.17
N SER A 6 22.88 -48.55 -32.02
CA SER A 6 23.73 -47.51 -32.60
C SER A 6 22.91 -46.31 -33.12
N THR A 7 23.62 -45.18 -33.19
CA THR A 7 23.45 -43.96 -33.99
C THR A 7 23.18 -44.20 -35.49
N HIS A 8 22.47 -43.28 -36.17
CA HIS A 8 22.91 -42.69 -37.46
C HIS A 8 22.11 -41.44 -37.85
N ILE A 9 22.77 -40.59 -38.65
CA ILE A 9 22.56 -39.17 -38.96
C ILE A 9 22.52 -39.04 -40.52
N ILE A 10 21.48 -38.37 -41.08
CA ILE A 10 21.45 -37.44 -42.28
C ILE A 10 21.70 -38.07 -43.71
N PRO A 11 21.38 -37.47 -44.90
CA PRO A 11 20.27 -36.63 -45.45
C PRO A 11 19.74 -37.06 -46.87
N ASP A 12 18.79 -36.26 -47.41
CA ASP A 12 18.63 -35.77 -48.81
C ASP A 12 18.28 -36.63 -50.04
N GLU A 13 17.51 -35.97 -50.93
CA GLU A 13 17.30 -36.15 -52.39
C GLU A 13 16.50 -37.39 -52.89
N LEU A 14 15.34 -37.18 -53.53
CA LEU A 14 15.25 -36.76 -54.94
C LEU A 14 13.81 -36.89 -55.49
N ASP A 15 13.43 -35.84 -56.21
CA ASP A 15 12.28 -35.61 -57.08
C ASP A 15 11.61 -36.81 -57.81
N ARG A 16 10.28 -36.72 -57.98
CA ARG A 16 9.68 -36.50 -59.32
C ARG A 16 8.20 -36.09 -59.30
N MET A 17 8.03 -34.83 -59.69
CA MET A 17 6.91 -34.18 -60.38
C MET A 17 5.74 -35.07 -60.85
N ASN A 18 4.53 -34.68 -60.48
CA ASN A 18 3.49 -34.51 -61.49
C ASN A 18 2.61 -33.28 -61.18
N GLY A 19 2.48 -32.42 -62.20
CA GLY A 19 2.12 -31.02 -62.05
C GLY A 19 0.64 -30.71 -61.77
N LYS A 20 0.44 -29.56 -61.14
CA LYS A 20 -0.68 -28.61 -61.34
C LYS A 20 -0.25 -27.27 -60.75
N ARG A 21 0.21 -26.39 -61.65
CA ARG A 21 0.64 -25.01 -61.36
C ARG A 21 -0.61 -24.15 -61.16
N LEU A 22 -0.97 -23.84 -59.91
CA LEU A 22 -1.98 -22.82 -59.59
C LEU A 22 -1.28 -21.47 -59.46
N HIS A 23 -1.59 -20.59 -60.40
CA HIS A 23 -1.23 -19.19 -60.42
C HIS A 23 -1.90 -18.50 -59.21
N VAL A 24 -1.12 -17.99 -58.25
CA VAL A 24 -1.64 -17.01 -57.28
C VAL A 24 -1.06 -15.66 -57.66
N SER A 25 -1.92 -14.86 -58.30
CA SER A 25 -1.69 -13.48 -58.67
C SER A 25 -1.48 -12.61 -57.42
N SER A 26 -0.39 -11.85 -57.39
CA SER A 26 -0.18 -10.75 -56.45
C SER A 26 -1.16 -9.62 -56.78
N SER A 27 -2.31 -9.61 -56.11
CA SER A 27 -3.23 -8.48 -56.10
C SER A 27 -2.69 -7.46 -55.11
N ARG A 28 -2.13 -6.37 -55.63
CA ARG A 28 -1.95 -5.12 -54.89
C ARG A 28 -3.32 -4.69 -54.39
N ILE A 29 -3.50 -4.64 -53.07
CA ILE A 29 -4.63 -3.92 -52.49
C ILE A 29 -4.28 -2.43 -52.66
N CYS A 30 -4.83 -1.83 -53.71
CA CYS A 30 -4.91 -0.39 -53.83
C CYS A 30 -5.89 0.08 -52.74
N VAL A 31 -5.37 0.75 -51.71
CA VAL A 31 -6.22 1.49 -50.76
C VAL A 31 -6.44 2.86 -51.38
N ASP A 32 -7.67 3.15 -51.78
CA ASP A 32 -8.08 4.46 -52.28
C ASP A 32 -7.78 5.56 -51.24
N PRO A 33 -7.11 6.67 -51.59
CA PRO A 33 -6.73 7.72 -50.63
C PRO A 33 -7.87 8.74 -50.36
N ALA A 34 -9.14 8.37 -50.56
CA ALA A 34 -10.27 9.31 -50.53
C ALA A 34 -11.40 8.92 -49.57
N ALA A 35 -11.12 8.09 -48.56
CA ALA A 35 -12.00 7.92 -47.40
C ALA A 35 -11.30 8.48 -46.16
N ALA A 36 -11.31 9.81 -46.03
CA ALA A 36 -11.06 10.47 -44.76
C ALA A 36 -12.18 10.04 -43.81
N VAL A 37 -11.93 8.97 -43.05
CA VAL A 37 -12.74 8.65 -41.88
C VAL A 37 -12.27 9.63 -40.83
N ASP A 38 -13.10 10.61 -40.51
CA ASP A 38 -12.92 11.50 -39.38
C ASP A 38 -12.83 10.65 -38.11
N PHE A 39 -11.62 10.27 -37.74
CA PHE A 39 -11.32 9.80 -36.40
C PHE A 39 -11.24 11.05 -35.53
N GLU A 40 -12.40 11.62 -35.24
CA GLU A 40 -12.58 12.55 -34.13
C GLU A 40 -11.92 11.88 -32.92
N TYR A 41 -10.78 12.44 -32.50
CA TYR A 41 -10.25 12.22 -31.17
C TYR A 41 -11.38 12.59 -30.22
N LEU A 42 -12.15 11.58 -29.80
CA LEU A 42 -13.09 11.73 -28.71
C LEU A 42 -12.25 12.14 -27.52
N ASN A 43 -12.30 13.44 -27.25
CA ASN A 43 -11.85 14.05 -26.03
C ASN A 43 -12.72 13.40 -24.94
N MET A 44 -12.25 12.28 -24.39
CA MET A 44 -12.84 11.64 -23.22
C MET A 44 -12.55 12.56 -22.05
N SER A 45 -13.23 13.70 -22.01
CA SER A 45 -13.26 14.55 -20.85
C SER A 45 -13.76 13.69 -19.70
N GLU A 46 -12.93 13.51 -18.68
CA GLU A 46 -13.33 12.86 -17.44
C GLU A 46 -14.72 13.37 -17.05
N PRO A 47 -15.68 12.48 -16.76
CA PRO A 47 -16.97 12.92 -16.26
C PRO A 47 -16.69 13.79 -15.03
N ARG A 48 -17.24 15.00 -15.01
CA ARG A 48 -17.15 15.92 -13.87
C ARG A 48 -17.97 15.33 -12.73
N VAL A 49 -17.40 14.33 -12.05
CA VAL A 49 -17.91 13.81 -10.79
C VAL A 49 -17.80 14.98 -9.81
N LYS A 50 -18.95 15.45 -9.32
CA LYS A 50 -19.00 16.47 -8.27
C LYS A 50 -18.15 15.95 -7.10
N ARG A 51 -17.11 16.71 -6.72
CA ARG A 51 -16.16 16.30 -5.67
C ARG A 51 -16.95 15.88 -4.43
N ILE A 52 -16.93 14.58 -4.15
CA ILE A 52 -17.61 14.00 -2.99
C ILE A 52 -16.90 14.55 -1.75
N LYS A 53 -17.66 14.88 -0.70
CA LYS A 53 -17.09 15.30 0.58
C LYS A 53 -16.33 14.11 1.15
N THR A 54 -15.01 14.21 1.19
CA THR A 54 -14.11 13.19 1.70
C THR A 54 -13.35 13.74 2.90
N CYS A 55 -13.14 12.90 3.91
CA CYS A 55 -12.27 13.15 5.06
C CYS A 55 -10.84 12.69 4.78
N LEU A 56 -10.59 12.11 3.61
CA LEU A 56 -9.27 11.68 3.17
C LEU A 56 -8.23 12.82 3.28
N PRO A 57 -7.00 12.50 3.72
CA PRO A 57 -5.90 13.44 3.66
C PRO A 57 -5.55 13.68 2.18
N LEU A 58 -6.13 14.70 1.57
CA LEU A 58 -5.85 15.06 0.18
C LEU A 58 -4.56 15.89 0.10
N CYS A 59 -3.76 15.65 -0.94
CA CYS A 59 -2.64 16.53 -1.25
C CYS A 59 -3.14 17.79 -1.97
N LYS A 60 -3.25 18.91 -1.23
CA LYS A 60 -3.75 20.19 -1.77
C LYS A 60 -2.85 20.81 -2.85
N THR A 61 -1.56 20.46 -2.85
CA THR A 61 -0.55 20.96 -3.80
C THR A 61 -0.27 19.97 -4.93
N HIS A 62 -1.10 18.94 -5.07
CA HIS A 62 -0.85 17.87 -6.00
C HIS A 62 -0.94 18.35 -7.45
N ILE A 63 0.14 18.14 -8.21
CA ILE A 63 0.18 18.43 -9.63
C ILE A 63 0.15 17.09 -10.36
N SER A 64 -1.04 16.72 -10.84
CA SER A 64 -1.27 15.53 -11.67
C SER A 64 -0.31 15.54 -12.85
N SER A 65 0.48 14.48 -13.02
CA SER A 65 1.44 14.39 -14.11
C SER A 65 0.72 14.15 -15.44
N ALA A 66 0.36 15.21 -16.15
CA ALA A 66 -0.23 15.14 -17.49
C ALA A 66 0.70 14.51 -18.56
N GLY A 67 1.96 14.16 -18.21
CA GLY A 67 2.96 13.61 -19.14
C GLY A 67 3.61 12.29 -18.72
N SER A 68 3.03 11.54 -17.77
CA SER A 68 3.57 10.21 -17.43
C SER A 68 3.17 9.17 -18.48
N LEU A 69 4.15 8.50 -19.09
CA LEU A 69 3.91 7.48 -20.12
C LEU A 69 3.19 6.22 -19.58
N ALA A 70 3.32 5.96 -18.28
CA ALA A 70 2.70 4.81 -17.62
C ALA A 70 1.28 5.10 -17.10
N LYS A 71 0.86 6.38 -17.09
CA LYS A 71 -0.42 6.78 -16.50
C LYS A 71 -1.57 6.44 -17.44
N GLN A 72 -2.30 5.38 -17.11
CA GLN A 72 -3.48 4.91 -17.84
C GLN A 72 -4.62 4.60 -16.89
N ASN A 73 -5.82 5.11 -17.17
CA ASN A 73 -7.03 4.88 -16.36
C ASN A 73 -6.77 5.10 -14.86
N PHE A 74 -6.09 6.19 -14.53
CA PHE A 74 -5.69 6.52 -13.16
C PHE A 74 -6.24 7.89 -12.78
N PRO A 75 -7.41 7.93 -12.12
CA PRO A 75 -8.11 9.17 -11.81
C PRO A 75 -7.28 10.07 -10.89
N THR A 76 -7.22 11.36 -11.21
CA THR A 76 -6.41 12.34 -10.45
C THR A 76 -6.80 12.39 -8.97
N VAL A 77 -8.09 12.24 -8.64
CA VAL A 77 -8.57 12.24 -7.25
C VAL A 77 -8.02 11.04 -6.45
N VAL A 78 -7.89 9.88 -7.10
CA VAL A 78 -7.30 8.68 -6.48
C VAL A 78 -5.79 8.87 -6.29
N GLU A 79 -5.10 9.45 -7.27
CA GLU A 79 -3.67 9.81 -7.18
C GLU A 79 -3.40 10.78 -6.02
N GLU A 80 -4.19 11.86 -5.91
CA GLU A 80 -4.13 12.86 -4.84
C GLU A 80 -4.28 12.22 -3.45
N SER A 81 -5.17 11.23 -3.35
CA SER A 81 -5.49 10.53 -2.11
C SER A 81 -4.39 9.55 -1.73
N LEU A 82 -3.88 8.76 -2.68
CA LEU A 82 -2.71 7.89 -2.47
C LEU A 82 -1.49 8.68 -1.99
N CYS A 83 -1.23 9.85 -2.60
CA CYS A 83 -0.13 10.72 -2.18
C CYS A 83 -0.30 11.20 -0.73
N GLY A 84 -1.49 11.61 -0.34
CA GLY A 84 -1.72 12.09 1.02
C GLY A 84 -1.77 10.98 2.06
N VAL A 85 -2.34 9.82 1.74
CA VAL A 85 -2.32 8.64 2.61
C VAL A 85 -0.90 8.10 2.79
N SER A 86 -0.05 8.17 1.77
CA SER A 86 1.38 7.82 1.91
C SER A 86 2.07 8.68 2.98
N THR A 87 1.72 9.98 3.06
CA THR A 87 2.25 10.86 4.10
C THR A 87 1.69 10.49 5.48
N LEU A 88 0.39 10.19 5.57
CA LEU A 88 -0.24 9.73 6.82
C LEU A 88 0.51 8.51 7.39
N LEU A 89 0.81 7.51 6.57
CA LEU A 89 1.55 6.31 7.01
C LEU A 89 2.95 6.65 7.56
N MET A 90 3.65 7.60 6.94
CA MET A 90 4.94 8.09 7.47
C MET A 90 4.78 8.83 8.81
N GLU A 91 3.70 9.61 8.98
CA GLU A 91 3.39 10.26 10.27
C GLU A 91 3.09 9.23 11.36
N VAL A 92 2.37 8.15 11.02
CA VAL A 92 2.12 7.04 11.95
C VAL A 92 3.43 6.34 12.34
N SER A 93 4.30 6.05 11.37
CA SER A 93 5.63 5.49 11.63
C SER A 93 6.44 6.37 12.58
N TYR A 94 6.46 7.69 12.36
CA TYR A 94 7.18 8.62 13.23
C TYR A 94 6.60 8.68 14.65
N ARG A 95 5.27 8.63 14.79
CA ARG A 95 4.60 8.57 16.10
C ARG A 95 4.96 7.30 16.87
N LEU A 96 4.94 6.15 16.20
CA LEU A 96 5.35 4.87 16.77
C LEU A 96 6.81 4.90 17.24
N GLU A 97 7.70 5.48 16.43
CA GLU A 97 9.10 5.63 16.79
C GLU A 97 9.28 6.53 18.02
N ALA A 98 8.51 7.63 18.10
CA ALA A 98 8.54 8.53 19.25
C ALA A 98 8.01 7.86 20.52
N LEU A 99 6.95 7.05 20.43
CA LEU A 99 6.46 6.24 21.56
C LEU A 99 7.52 5.26 22.02
N ALA A 100 8.18 4.58 21.09
CA ALA A 100 9.22 3.61 21.40
C ALA A 100 10.39 4.27 22.18
N ARG A 101 10.85 5.45 21.73
CA ARG A 101 11.86 6.25 22.43
C ARG A 101 11.49 6.62 23.86
N ILE A 102 10.20 6.86 24.13
CA ILE A 102 9.72 7.17 25.49
C ILE A 102 9.91 5.95 26.40
N PHE A 103 9.54 4.75 25.94
CA PHE A 103 9.67 3.53 26.74
C PHE A 103 11.10 3.02 26.92
N GLU A 104 12.06 3.51 26.11
CA GLU A 104 13.50 3.27 26.30
C GLU A 104 14.13 4.15 27.38
N GLN A 105 13.48 5.26 27.78
CA GLN A 105 14.04 6.17 28.78
C GLN A 105 14.21 5.46 30.12
N SER A 106 15.23 5.85 30.88
CA SER A 106 15.56 5.26 32.19
C SER A 106 14.39 5.26 33.18
N ASP A 107 13.49 6.21 33.01
CA ASP A 107 12.41 6.50 33.95
C ASP A 107 11.21 5.56 33.74
N LEU A 108 11.11 4.93 32.55
CA LEU A 108 10.11 3.92 32.20
C LEU A 108 10.73 2.53 31.98
N ALA A 109 11.78 2.45 31.19
CA ALA A 109 12.60 1.25 30.95
C ALA A 109 11.77 -0.03 30.69
N LEU A 110 10.87 0.03 29.70
CA LEU A 110 10.03 -1.09 29.25
C LEU A 110 10.49 -1.56 27.85
N PRO A 111 11.58 -2.35 27.77
CA PRO A 111 12.27 -2.63 26.50
C PRO A 111 11.43 -3.44 25.51
N ARG A 112 10.51 -4.28 25.95
CA ARG A 112 9.64 -5.07 25.03
C ARG A 112 8.49 -4.23 24.51
N VAL A 113 7.95 -3.35 25.35
CA VAL A 113 6.99 -2.33 24.89
C VAL A 113 7.65 -1.41 23.86
N ALA A 114 8.86 -0.93 24.13
CA ALA A 114 9.63 -0.13 23.17
C ALA A 114 9.88 -0.90 21.86
N ALA A 115 10.35 -2.14 21.94
CA ALA A 115 10.61 -2.96 20.77
C ALA A 115 9.37 -3.22 19.91
N TYR A 116 8.20 -3.41 20.54
CA TYR A 116 6.93 -3.51 19.83
C TYR A 116 6.65 -2.24 19.00
N PHE A 117 6.79 -1.06 19.61
CA PHE A 117 6.56 0.20 18.90
C PHE A 117 7.59 0.44 17.77
N HIS A 118 8.85 0.05 17.95
CA HIS A 118 9.84 0.04 16.86
C HIS A 118 9.42 -0.85 15.70
N GLN A 119 9.03 -2.07 16.01
CA GLN A 119 8.63 -3.02 14.99
C GLN A 119 7.42 -2.51 14.20
N GLU A 120 6.43 -1.94 14.88
CA GLU A 120 5.29 -1.32 14.22
C GLU A 120 5.69 -0.07 13.43
N SER A 121 6.63 0.75 13.93
CA SER A 121 7.14 1.91 13.18
C SER A 121 7.75 1.49 11.84
N VAL A 122 8.58 0.44 11.84
CA VAL A 122 9.20 -0.11 10.63
C VAL A 122 8.13 -0.65 9.66
N LYS A 123 7.16 -1.43 10.16
CA LYS A 123 6.06 -1.94 9.33
C LYS A 123 5.24 -0.82 8.70
N GLU A 124 4.98 0.28 9.40
CA GLU A 124 4.24 1.41 8.84
C GLU A 124 5.06 2.18 7.79
N LEU A 125 6.38 2.25 7.96
CA LEU A 125 7.26 2.80 6.94
C LEU A 125 7.27 1.93 5.67
N GLU A 126 7.35 0.60 5.83
CA GLU A 126 7.23 -0.36 4.70
C GLU A 126 5.89 -0.21 3.98
N ARG A 127 4.79 0.03 4.73
CA ARG A 127 3.47 0.30 4.13
C ARG A 127 3.45 1.63 3.38
N ALA A 128 4.07 2.67 3.91
CA ALA A 128 4.22 3.95 3.20
C ALA A 128 5.00 3.76 1.89
N GLU A 129 6.10 3.02 1.92
CA GLU A 129 6.89 2.69 0.73
C GLU A 129 6.09 1.87 -0.29
N ALA A 130 5.34 0.86 0.14
CA ALA A 130 4.46 0.08 -0.74
C ALA A 130 3.40 0.96 -1.42
N MET A 131 2.83 1.93 -0.68
CA MET A 131 1.87 2.90 -1.22
C MET A 131 2.51 3.79 -2.29
N LEU A 132 3.73 4.27 -2.03
CA LEU A 132 4.50 5.08 -2.99
C LEU A 132 4.92 4.28 -4.22
N GLN A 133 5.27 3.02 -4.05
CA GLN A 133 5.58 2.11 -5.15
C GLN A 133 4.35 1.93 -6.05
N HIS A 134 3.18 1.64 -5.47
CA HIS A 134 1.92 1.55 -6.22
C HIS A 134 1.59 2.86 -6.96
N LEU A 135 1.73 4.00 -6.28
CA LEU A 135 1.54 5.33 -6.87
C LEU A 135 2.46 5.53 -8.09
N THR A 136 3.75 5.22 -7.95
CA THR A 136 4.76 5.38 -9.01
C THR A 136 4.52 4.41 -10.17
N GLN A 137 4.17 3.15 -9.88
CA GLN A 137 3.84 2.15 -10.90
C GLN A 137 2.63 2.55 -11.75
N ARG A 138 1.65 3.23 -11.15
CA ARG A 138 0.48 3.79 -11.86
C ARG A 138 0.78 5.10 -12.60
N GLY A 139 2.04 5.54 -12.59
CA GLY A 139 2.49 6.76 -13.25
C GLY A 139 2.15 8.05 -12.50
N GLY A 140 1.78 7.95 -11.21
CA GLY A 140 1.52 9.09 -10.35
C GLY A 140 2.77 9.72 -9.75
N LYS A 141 2.60 10.88 -9.13
CA LYS A 141 3.70 11.61 -8.47
C LYS A 141 3.47 11.78 -6.98
N TYR A 142 4.50 11.50 -6.20
CA TYR A 142 4.51 11.85 -4.79
C TYR A 142 4.84 13.33 -4.60
N CYS A 143 4.06 14.01 -3.76
CA CYS A 143 4.32 15.35 -3.29
C CYS A 143 4.81 15.26 -1.85
N SER A 144 6.10 15.55 -1.63
CA SER A 144 6.67 15.59 -0.28
C SER A 144 5.94 16.62 0.58
N LYS A 145 5.68 16.27 1.84
CA LYS A 145 5.06 17.14 2.84
C LYS A 145 5.92 17.18 4.11
N ASN A 146 5.77 18.25 4.88
CA ASN A 146 6.44 18.39 6.18
C ASN A 146 5.70 17.58 7.24
N ILE A 147 6.35 16.53 7.74
CA ILE A 147 5.85 15.75 8.87
C ILE A 147 6.11 16.55 10.16
N GLN A 148 5.05 16.78 10.94
CA GLN A 148 5.14 17.49 12.20
C GLN A 148 5.51 16.54 13.35
N ARG A 149 5.95 17.11 14.47
CA ARG A 149 6.17 16.39 15.73
C ARG A 149 4.87 15.65 16.15
N PRO A 150 4.93 14.37 16.58
CA PRO A 150 3.76 13.50 16.63
C PRO A 150 2.82 13.69 17.83
N GLY A 151 3.10 14.63 18.74
CA GLY A 151 2.23 14.96 19.86
C GLY A 151 2.21 13.90 20.97
N THR A 152 3.33 13.20 21.21
CA THR A 152 3.44 12.09 22.17
C THR A 152 4.08 12.49 23.49
N GLU A 153 4.26 13.79 23.75
CA GLU A 153 5.06 14.30 24.87
C GLU A 153 4.45 14.02 26.25
N GLU A 154 3.14 13.87 26.31
CA GLU A 154 2.39 13.62 27.54
C GLU A 154 2.31 12.12 27.90
N VAL A 155 2.82 11.25 27.02
CA VAL A 155 2.81 9.81 27.26
C VAL A 155 3.83 9.46 28.33
N CYS A 156 3.33 8.94 29.45
CA CYS A 156 4.13 8.59 30.62
C CYS A 156 3.87 7.17 31.16
N ALA A 157 3.04 6.39 30.47
CA ALA A 157 2.61 5.06 30.88
C ALA A 157 2.15 4.22 29.67
N VAL A 158 2.08 2.90 29.85
CA VAL A 158 1.67 1.94 28.80
C VAL A 158 0.22 2.19 28.38
N LEU A 159 -0.68 2.43 29.34
CA LEU A 159 -2.11 2.56 29.07
C LEU A 159 -2.43 3.74 28.11
N PRO A 160 -1.98 4.99 28.35
CA PRO A 160 -2.22 6.09 27.42
C PRO A 160 -1.55 5.87 26.05
N ALA A 161 -0.38 5.21 25.99
CA ALA A 161 0.26 4.88 24.73
C ALA A 161 -0.59 3.91 23.89
N LEU A 162 -1.14 2.87 24.51
CA LEU A 162 -2.03 1.91 23.84
C LEU A 162 -3.35 2.56 23.40
N GLU A 163 -3.88 3.52 24.16
CA GLU A 163 -5.10 4.27 23.79
C GLU A 163 -4.88 5.18 22.59
N ILE A 164 -3.74 5.91 22.55
CA ILE A 164 -3.31 6.66 21.36
C ILE A 164 -3.22 5.73 20.16
N MET A 165 -2.61 4.56 20.31
CA MET A 165 -2.47 3.63 19.19
C MET A 165 -3.79 3.01 18.73
N LEU A 166 -4.72 2.72 19.63
CA LEU A 166 -6.05 2.26 19.23
C LEU A 166 -6.76 3.31 18.37
N ASN A 167 -6.68 4.59 18.75
CA ASN A 167 -7.25 5.67 17.96
C ASN A 167 -6.56 5.77 16.59
N GLN A 168 -5.23 5.63 16.57
CA GLN A 168 -4.47 5.65 15.32
C GLN A 168 -4.88 4.54 14.35
N TRP A 169 -5.00 3.30 14.82
CA TRP A 169 -5.39 2.18 13.95
C TRP A 169 -6.84 2.30 13.46
N LYS A 170 -7.73 2.89 14.27
CA LYS A 170 -9.11 3.18 13.85
C LYS A 170 -9.17 4.26 12.77
N GLU A 171 -8.41 5.34 12.96
CA GLU A 171 -8.29 6.42 11.96
C GLU A 171 -7.75 5.86 10.64
N GLU A 172 -6.67 5.10 10.70
CA GLU A 172 -6.05 4.54 9.51
C GLU A 172 -6.98 3.56 8.78
N MET A 173 -7.70 2.71 9.53
CA MET A 173 -8.75 1.83 8.97
C MET A 173 -9.83 2.66 8.24
N SER A 174 -10.31 3.73 8.87
CA SER A 174 -11.32 4.61 8.26
C SER A 174 -10.81 5.24 6.96
N VAL A 175 -9.57 5.75 6.97
CA VAL A 175 -8.93 6.35 5.79
C VAL A 175 -8.75 5.33 4.68
N MET A 176 -8.31 4.10 4.98
CA MET A 176 -8.11 3.06 3.97
C MET A 176 -9.43 2.58 3.35
N VAL A 177 -10.49 2.44 4.17
CA VAL A 177 -11.83 2.09 3.69
C VAL A 177 -12.38 3.21 2.80
N GLU A 178 -12.22 4.47 3.19
CA GLU A 178 -12.64 5.61 2.38
C GLU A 178 -11.87 5.70 1.06
N LEU A 179 -10.56 5.44 1.06
CA LEU A 179 -9.73 5.39 -0.15
C LEU A 179 -10.17 4.24 -1.09
N ASN A 180 -10.49 3.07 -0.53
CA ASN A 180 -11.00 1.94 -1.31
C ASN A 180 -12.35 2.29 -1.97
N GLN A 181 -13.26 2.90 -1.22
CA GLN A 181 -14.56 3.34 -1.72
C GLN A 181 -14.40 4.41 -2.81
N LEU A 182 -13.53 5.41 -2.60
CA LEU A 182 -13.21 6.43 -3.59
C LEU A 182 -12.69 5.79 -4.89
N ALA A 183 -11.79 4.83 -4.80
CA ALA A 183 -11.26 4.13 -5.98
C ALA A 183 -12.38 3.40 -6.74
N HIS A 184 -13.35 2.80 -6.05
CA HIS A 184 -14.53 2.21 -6.70
C HIS A 184 -15.40 3.25 -7.40
N GLU A 185 -15.68 4.38 -6.75
CA GLU A 185 -16.54 5.45 -7.29
C GLU A 185 -15.95 6.13 -8.53
N TYR A 186 -14.63 6.28 -8.56
CA TYR A 186 -13.91 6.86 -9.70
C TYR A 186 -13.47 5.83 -10.75
N GLY A 187 -13.91 4.57 -10.64
CA GLY A 187 -13.68 3.55 -11.65
C GLY A 187 -12.22 3.04 -11.71
N ASP A 188 -11.53 2.99 -10.59
CA ASP A 188 -10.18 2.41 -10.45
C ASP A 188 -10.22 1.08 -9.67
N PRO A 189 -10.67 -0.03 -10.30
CA PRO A 189 -10.78 -1.33 -9.64
C PRO A 189 -9.43 -1.90 -9.21
N HIS A 190 -8.34 -1.53 -9.90
CA HIS A 190 -6.99 -1.99 -9.56
C HIS A 190 -6.53 -1.41 -8.22
N THR A 191 -6.61 -0.08 -8.05
CA THR A 191 -6.29 0.54 -6.74
C THR A 191 -7.21 0.01 -5.65
N ALA A 192 -8.52 -0.11 -5.92
CA ALA A 192 -9.44 -0.66 -4.93
C ALA A 192 -9.01 -2.06 -4.46
N SER A 193 -8.67 -2.96 -5.38
CA SER A 193 -8.18 -4.31 -5.05
C SER A 193 -6.90 -4.30 -4.19
N VAL A 194 -5.92 -3.47 -4.56
CA VAL A 194 -4.65 -3.33 -3.83
C VAL A 194 -4.90 -2.80 -2.41
N ILE A 195 -5.68 -1.73 -2.25
CA ILE A 195 -5.97 -1.16 -0.93
C ILE A 195 -6.69 -2.19 -0.04
N LYS A 196 -7.65 -2.93 -0.59
CA LYS A 196 -8.37 -3.95 0.17
C LYS A 196 -7.46 -5.08 0.65
N SER A 197 -6.65 -5.62 -0.24
CA SER A 197 -5.81 -6.81 0.05
C SER A 197 -4.56 -6.47 0.87
N GLN A 198 -3.86 -5.40 0.54
CA GLN A 198 -2.55 -5.10 1.14
C GLN A 198 -2.62 -4.12 2.31
N PHE A 199 -3.67 -3.29 2.42
CA PHE A 199 -3.73 -2.24 3.44
C PHE A 199 -4.88 -2.44 4.44
N ILE A 200 -6.08 -2.80 4.00
CA ILE A 200 -7.23 -2.99 4.91
C ILE A 200 -7.14 -4.32 5.66
N GLN A 201 -6.89 -5.43 4.96
CA GLN A 201 -6.84 -6.76 5.59
C GLN A 201 -5.84 -6.85 6.75
N PRO A 202 -4.60 -6.34 6.65
CA PRO A 202 -3.65 -6.37 7.77
C PRO A 202 -4.03 -5.50 8.97
N LEU A 203 -4.90 -4.49 8.80
CA LEU A 203 -5.32 -3.62 9.91
C LEU A 203 -6.28 -4.31 10.88
N VAL A 204 -7.08 -5.28 10.42
CA VAL A 204 -8.04 -6.00 11.28
C VAL A 204 -7.35 -6.69 12.47
N PRO A 205 -6.30 -7.52 12.29
CA PRO A 205 -5.59 -8.11 13.41
C PRO A 205 -4.85 -7.07 14.27
N LYS A 206 -4.38 -5.95 13.71
CA LYS A 206 -3.75 -4.86 14.48
C LYS A 206 -4.71 -4.23 15.48
N VAL A 207 -5.92 -3.88 15.03
CA VAL A 207 -6.97 -3.31 15.89
C VAL A 207 -7.38 -4.30 16.97
N LYS A 208 -7.48 -5.60 16.65
CA LYS A 208 -7.79 -6.62 17.65
C LYS A 208 -6.67 -6.75 18.69
N LEU A 209 -5.42 -6.80 18.25
CA LEU A 209 -4.25 -6.92 19.11
C LEU A 209 -4.17 -5.77 20.13
N ILE A 210 -4.30 -4.52 19.68
CA ILE A 210 -4.22 -3.38 20.60
C ILE A 210 -5.38 -3.36 21.61
N CYS A 211 -6.58 -3.80 21.19
CA CYS A 211 -7.74 -3.93 22.10
C CYS A 211 -7.49 -5.01 23.17
N ASP A 212 -6.87 -6.12 22.80
CA ASP A 212 -6.51 -7.18 23.73
C ASP A 212 -5.44 -6.70 24.71
N LEU A 213 -4.41 -5.99 24.22
CA LEU A 213 -3.38 -5.37 25.06
C LEU A 213 -3.98 -4.37 26.05
N LEU A 214 -4.90 -3.51 25.63
CA LEU A 214 -5.61 -2.58 26.51
C LEU A 214 -6.41 -3.32 27.59
N THR A 215 -7.11 -4.39 27.20
CA THR A 215 -7.89 -5.20 28.14
C THR A 215 -6.98 -5.86 29.17
N SER A 216 -5.85 -6.42 28.73
CA SER A 216 -4.83 -7.03 29.61
C SER A 216 -4.20 -5.99 30.53
N ALA A 217 -3.79 -4.83 30.01
CA ALA A 217 -3.19 -3.74 30.78
C ALA A 217 -4.12 -3.29 31.92
N ARG A 218 -5.41 -3.11 31.63
CA ARG A 218 -6.43 -2.77 32.65
C ARG A 218 -6.61 -3.89 33.67
N ARG A 219 -6.59 -5.16 33.26
CA ARG A 219 -6.73 -6.31 34.17
C ARG A 219 -5.56 -6.49 35.12
N VAL A 220 -4.35 -6.17 34.69
CA VAL A 220 -3.15 -6.24 35.54
C VAL A 220 -2.90 -4.96 36.34
N GLY A 221 -3.80 -3.97 36.24
CA GLY A 221 -3.75 -2.75 37.04
C GLY A 221 -2.80 -1.67 36.53
N CYS A 222 -2.52 -1.62 35.22
CA CYS A 222 -1.82 -0.46 34.65
C CYS A 222 -2.66 0.81 34.85
N THR A 223 -2.01 1.91 35.23
CA THR A 223 -2.65 3.21 35.42
C THR A 223 -2.32 4.16 34.26
N GLY A 224 -2.99 5.32 34.23
CA GLY A 224 -2.72 6.37 33.25
C GLY A 224 -1.54 7.28 33.62
N ASP A 225 -0.97 7.07 34.81
CA ASP A 225 0.15 7.82 35.36
C ASP A 225 1.33 6.87 35.65
N SER A 226 2.49 7.44 35.99
CA SER A 226 3.69 6.66 36.33
C SER A 226 3.65 6.02 37.73
N THR A 227 2.47 5.95 38.38
CA THR A 227 2.34 5.39 39.73
C THR A 227 2.16 3.87 39.74
N GLY A 228 1.68 3.29 38.63
CA GLY A 228 1.33 1.87 38.50
C GLY A 228 2.42 1.00 37.85
N GLY A 229 3.57 0.82 38.49
CA GLY A 229 4.71 0.12 37.86
C GLY A 229 4.57 -1.42 37.74
N PHE A 230 3.86 -2.09 38.64
CA PHE A 230 3.82 -3.57 38.64
C PHE A 230 3.04 -4.13 37.44
N GLY A 231 1.91 -3.53 37.08
CA GLY A 231 1.11 -3.95 35.93
C GLY A 231 1.87 -3.78 34.61
N GLU A 232 2.56 -2.65 34.45
CA GLU A 232 3.37 -2.37 33.26
C GLU A 232 4.54 -3.33 33.12
N TYR A 233 5.20 -3.65 34.24
CA TYR A 233 6.24 -4.67 34.25
C TYR A 233 5.71 -6.04 33.81
N LEU A 234 4.51 -6.45 34.27
CA LEU A 234 3.90 -7.71 33.83
C LEU A 234 3.59 -7.70 32.33
N ILE A 235 3.07 -6.59 31.79
CA ILE A 235 2.85 -6.46 30.34
C ILE A 235 4.17 -6.59 29.59
N ASP A 236 5.20 -5.83 29.98
CA ASP A 236 6.51 -5.88 29.34
C ASP A 236 7.12 -7.29 29.40
N ARG A 237 7.00 -8.00 30.52
CA ARG A 237 7.67 -9.30 30.73
C ARG A 237 6.90 -10.53 30.30
N LEU A 238 5.57 -10.50 30.31
CA LEU A 238 4.77 -11.72 30.10
C LEU A 238 3.99 -11.71 28.80
N GLN A 239 3.81 -10.57 28.16
CA GLN A 239 2.98 -10.49 26.97
C GLN A 239 3.74 -11.02 25.73
N GLU A 240 3.35 -12.20 25.26
CA GLU A 240 3.99 -12.89 24.12
C GLU A 240 3.99 -12.07 22.83
N THR A 241 2.97 -11.23 22.62
CA THR A 241 2.86 -10.37 21.43
C THR A 241 3.89 -9.23 21.42
N LEU A 242 4.55 -8.97 22.54
CA LEU A 242 5.66 -8.00 22.66
C LEU A 242 7.04 -8.69 22.62
N THR A 243 7.09 -10.00 22.33
CA THR A 243 8.37 -10.71 22.23
C THR A 243 9.05 -10.36 20.93
N ILE A 244 10.30 -9.91 21.04
CA ILE A 244 11.22 -9.76 19.90
C ILE A 244 11.48 -11.18 19.39
N THR A 245 11.09 -11.47 18.15
CA THR A 245 11.41 -12.73 17.46
C THR A 245 12.65 -12.57 16.62
#